data_AF-Q5LMN9-F1
#
_entry.id   AF-Q5LMN9-F1
#
_cell.length_a   1.000
_cell.length_b   1.000
_cell.length_c   1.000
_cell.angle_alpha   90.00
_cell.angle_beta   90.00
_cell.angle_gamma   90.00
#
_symmetry.space_group_name_H-M   'P 1'
#
loop_
_entity.id
_entity.type
_entity.pdbx_description
1 polymer ?
#
loop_
_entity_poly.entity_id
_entity_poly.type
_entity_poly.pdbx_seq_one_letter_code
_entity_poly.pdbx_strand_id
1 'polypeptide(L)' 'MEEYTLLRQFADSWMLLALFAFFIGVVIWVFRPGSTRTYDDTANIPFRHADAPAPVQGDAAAPLRGDDKPATFKEARQ' A
#
# COMPACT_ATOMS: atom_id res chain seq x y z
N MET A 1 30.62 18.48 51.13
CA MET A 1 29.93 17.21 50.79
C MET A 1 28.59 17.44 50.08
N GLU A 2 28.01 18.64 50.14
CA GLU A 2 26.77 19.01 49.43
C GLU A 2 26.85 18.82 47.90
N GLU A 3 27.86 19.40 47.24
CA GLU A 3 28.05 19.33 45.77
C GLU A 3 28.17 17.89 45.23
N TYR A 4 28.96 17.04 45.91
CA TYR A 4 29.17 15.64 45.49
C TYR A 4 27.87 14.83 45.56
N THR A 5 27.08 15.02 46.61
CA THR A 5 25.77 14.35 46.76
C THR A 5 24.79 14.78 45.66
N LEU A 6 24.77 16.07 45.33
CA LEU A 6 23.92 16.62 44.28
C LEU A 6 24.26 16.03 42.91
N LEU A 7 25.56 16.02 42.55
CA LEU A 7 26.05 15.47 41.29
C LEU A 7 25.82 13.95 41.18
N ARG A 8 25.91 13.25 42.31
CA ARG A 8 25.69 11.80 42.39
C ARG A 8 24.22 11.41 42.21
N GLN A 9 23.29 12.10 42.85
CA GLN A 9 21.85 11.83 42.67
C GLN A 9 21.40 12.10 41.22
N PHE A 10 21.98 13.13 40.59
CA PHE A 10 21.78 13.36 39.18
C PHE A 10 22.35 12.23 38.31
N ALA A 11 23.60 11.80 38.56
CA ALA A 11 24.24 10.70 37.84
C ALA A 11 23.46 9.37 37.95
N ASP A 12 22.96 9.04 39.15
CA ASP A 12 22.26 7.79 39.41
C ASP A 12 20.90 7.67 38.69
N SER A 13 20.29 8.78 38.25
CA SER A 13 18.96 8.80 37.61
C SER A 13 18.97 8.76 36.07
N TRP A 14 20.13 8.87 35.42
CA TRP A 14 20.24 8.94 33.96
C TRP A 14 19.78 7.67 33.23
N MET A 15 20.12 6.48 33.75
CA MET A 15 19.72 5.23 33.11
C MET A 15 18.20 5.04 33.14
N LEU A 16 17.56 5.41 34.26
CA LEU A 16 16.11 5.37 34.40
C LEU A 16 15.43 6.33 33.41
N LEU A 17 15.95 7.55 33.26
CA LEU A 17 15.46 8.51 32.28
C LEU A 17 15.64 8.03 30.84
N ALA A 18 16.77 7.40 30.52
CA ALA A 18 17.02 6.86 29.18
C ALA A 18 16.00 5.77 28.81
N LEU A 19 15.73 4.83 29.71
CA LEU A 19 14.73 3.77 29.51
C LEU A 19 13.31 4.34 29.41
N PHE A 20 12.98 5.33 30.23
CA PHE A 20 11.68 6.01 30.18
C PHE A 20 11.47 6.76 28.86
N ALA A 21 12.48 7.52 28.41
CA ALA A 21 12.45 8.21 27.12
C ALA A 21 12.37 7.22 25.95
N PHE A 22 13.14 6.12 26.00
CA PHE A 22 13.07 5.05 25.01
C PHE A 22 11.67 4.44 24.94
N PHE A 23 11.07 4.13 26.09
CA PHE A 23 9.71 3.60 26.18
C PHE A 23 8.69 4.54 25.49
N ILE A 24 8.72 5.84 25.82
CA ILE A 24 7.86 6.83 25.15
C ILE A 24 8.15 6.87 23.64
N GLY A 25 9.42 6.80 23.25
CA GLY A 25 9.83 6.73 21.85
C GLY A 25 9.20 5.54 21.11
N VAL A 26 9.20 4.35 21.71
CA VAL A 26 8.55 3.15 21.16
C VAL A 26 7.05 3.33 21.08
N VAL A 27 6.41 3.87 22.13
CA VAL A 27 4.96 4.14 22.15
C VAL A 27 4.57 5.07 20.98
N ILE A 28 5.29 6.19 20.82
CA ILE A 28 5.06 7.13 19.71
C ILE A 28 5.31 6.45 18.35
N TRP A 29 6.36 5.63 18.25
CA TRP A 29 6.69 4.92 17.01
C TRP A 29 5.61 3.92 16.60
N VAL A 30 5.02 3.18 17.53
CA VAL A 30 3.90 2.26 17.25
C VAL A 30 2.67 3.01 16.74
N PHE A 31 2.40 4.20 17.26
CA PHE A 31 1.30 5.04 16.77
C PHE A 31 1.61 5.76 15.46
N ARG A 32 2.83 5.69 14.91
CA ARG A 32 3.18 6.32 13.62
C ARG A 32 2.42 5.63 12.48
N PRO A 33 1.45 6.29 11.83
CA PRO A 33 0.65 5.70 10.77
C PRO A 33 1.45 5.72 9.46
N GLY A 34 2.39 4.78 9.30
CA GLY A 34 3.27 4.71 8.13
C GLY A 34 2.96 3.55 7.18
N SER A 35 2.32 2.49 7.66
CA SER A 35 2.21 1.23 6.91
C SER A 35 0.88 1.03 6.18
N THR A 36 -0.14 1.84 6.46
CA THR A 36 -1.50 1.62 5.94
C THR A 36 -1.65 1.91 4.45
N ARG A 37 -0.86 2.86 3.90
CA ARG A 37 -1.07 3.36 2.54
C ARG A 37 -0.76 2.34 1.43
N THR A 38 0.11 1.36 1.68
CA THR A 38 0.41 0.30 0.69
C THR A 38 -0.65 -0.81 0.68
N TYR A 39 -1.41 -0.97 1.77
CA TYR A 39 -2.40 -2.04 1.88
C TYR A 39 -3.81 -1.62 1.49
N ASP A 40 -4.10 -0.32 1.38
CA ASP A 40 -5.41 0.21 0.98
C ASP A 40 -5.84 -0.23 -0.43
N ASP A 41 -4.90 -0.32 -1.37
CA ASP A 41 -5.21 -0.69 -2.76
C ASP A 41 -5.52 -2.19 -2.88
N THR A 42 -4.73 -3.04 -2.21
CA THR A 42 -4.96 -4.50 -2.14
C THR A 42 -6.21 -4.85 -1.36
N ALA A 43 -6.49 -4.15 -0.24
CA ALA A 43 -7.68 -4.38 0.57
C ALA A 43 -8.99 -4.04 -0.17
N ASN A 44 -8.93 -3.15 -1.16
CA ASN A 44 -10.08 -2.78 -2.00
C ASN A 44 -10.31 -3.72 -3.19
N ILE A 45 -9.42 -4.67 -3.49
CA ILE A 45 -9.61 -5.62 -4.61
C ILE A 45 -10.94 -6.40 -4.51
N PRO A 46 -11.32 -6.98 -3.34
CA PRO A 46 -12.58 -7.73 -3.22
C PRO A 46 -13.83 -6.84 -3.29
N PHE A 47 -13.72 -5.57 -2.89
CA PHE A 47 -14.85 -4.63 -2.80
C PHE A 47 -14.99 -3.72 -4.02
N ARG A 48 -14.03 -3.73 -4.94
CA ARG A 48 -13.96 -2.84 -6.12
C ARG A 48 -15.14 -2.95 -7.09
N HIS A 49 -15.91 -4.03 -7.00
CA HIS A 49 -17.09 -4.31 -7.84
C HIS A 49 -18.35 -4.60 -7.01
N ALA A 50 -18.35 -4.26 -5.71
CA ALA A 50 -19.47 -4.52 -4.82
C ALA A 50 -20.69 -3.65 -5.15
N ASP A 51 -20.48 -2.40 -5.59
CA ASP A 51 -21.56 -1.43 -5.85
C ASP A 51 -22.05 -1.40 -7.31
N ALA A 52 -21.27 -1.94 -8.26
CA ALA A 52 -21.70 -2.06 -9.65
C ALA A 52 -20.91 -3.17 -10.38
N PRO A 53 -21.60 -4.00 -11.19
CA PRO A 53 -20.92 -4.99 -12.02
C PRO A 53 -19.99 -4.29 -13.02
N ALA A 54 -18.83 -4.90 -13.29
CA ALA A 54 -17.92 -4.40 -14.31
C ALA A 54 -18.65 -4.30 -15.66
N PRO A 55 -18.50 -3.18 -16.41
CA PRO A 55 -19.09 -3.07 -17.73
C PRO A 55 -18.53 -4.20 -18.60
N VAL A 56 -19.43 -5.00 -19.16
CA VAL A 56 -19.08 -6.09 -20.05
C VAL A 56 -18.31 -5.47 -21.21
N GLN A 57 -17.07 -5.91 -21.40
CA GLN A 57 -16.21 -5.44 -22.50
C GLN A 57 -16.75 -6.05 -23.80
N GLY A 58 -17.83 -5.47 -24.30
CA GLY A 58 -18.65 -5.99 -25.40
C GLY A 58 -19.66 -4.98 -25.94
N ASP A 59 -19.99 -3.92 -25.20
CA ASP A 59 -21.02 -2.95 -25.61
C ASP A 59 -20.47 -1.70 -26.32
N ALA A 60 -19.21 -1.75 -26.78
CA ALA A 60 -18.76 -0.80 -27.79
C ALA A 60 -19.34 -1.27 -29.14
N ALA A 61 -20.48 -0.69 -29.49
CA ALA A 61 -21.15 -0.81 -30.77
C ALA A 61 -20.18 -0.53 -31.95
N ALA A 62 -19.41 -1.55 -32.34
CA ALA A 62 -18.75 -1.61 -33.62
C ALA A 62 -19.78 -2.20 -34.60
N PRO A 63 -20.19 -1.47 -35.66
CA PRO A 63 -21.08 -2.06 -36.64
C PRO A 63 -20.36 -3.26 -37.25
N LEU A 64 -21.04 -4.41 -37.27
CA LEU A 64 -20.62 -5.62 -37.97
C LEU A 64 -20.43 -5.27 -39.45
N ARG A 65 -19.21 -4.86 -39.81
CA ARG A 65 -18.81 -4.57 -41.17
C ARG A 65 -18.48 -5.91 -41.83
N GLY A 66 -19.51 -6.50 -42.44
CA GLY A 66 -19.43 -7.67 -43.31
C GLY A 66 -18.70 -7.34 -44.61
N ASP A 67 -17.37 -7.19 -44.50
CA ASP A 67 -16.46 -6.99 -45.63
C ASP A 67 -15.51 -8.19 -45.77
N ASP A 68 -15.97 -9.40 -45.49
CA ASP A 68 -15.32 -10.66 -45.85
C ASP A 68 -15.53 -10.94 -47.35
N LYS A 69 -14.70 -10.28 -48.18
CA LYS A 69 -14.52 -10.64 -49.58
C LYS A 69 -13.90 -12.05 -49.64
N PRO A 70 -14.43 -12.98 -50.46
CA PRO A 70 -13.91 -14.34 -50.52
C PRO A 70 -12.49 -14.32 -51.09
N ALA A 71 -11.54 -14.88 -50.34
CA ALA A 71 -10.16 -15.06 -50.76
C ALA A 71 -10.14 -15.89 -52.05
N THR A 72 -9.58 -15.31 -53.13
CA THR A 72 -9.39 -16.02 -54.39
C THR A 72 -8.31 -17.07 -54.24
N PHE A 73 -8.73 -18.34 -54.26
CA PHE A 73 -7.90 -19.54 -54.31
C PHE A 73 -7.09 -19.56 -55.63
N LYS A 74 -5.90 -18.96 -55.65
CA LYS A 74 -5.04 -18.98 -56.85
C LYS A 74 -3.52 -19.00 -56.60
N GLU A 75 -3.08 -19.67 -55.54
CA GLU A 75 -1.63 -19.89 -55.29
C GLU A 75 -1.32 -21.32 -54.84
N ALA A 76 -1.94 -22.32 -55.50
CA ALA A 76 -1.63 -23.74 -55.28
C ALA A 76 -1.17 -24.46 -56.55
N ARG A 77 -0.47 -23.75 -57.45
CA ARG A 77 0.27 -24.39 -58.54
C ARG A 77 1.31 -23.44 -59.12
N GLN A 78 2.50 -23.39 -58.52
CA GLN A 78 3.78 -23.25 -59.21
C GLN A 78 4.89 -23.83 -58.34
#